data_AF-A0A0A7LJS8-F1
#
_entry.id   AF-A0A0A7LJS8-F1
#
_cell.length_a   1.000
_cell.length_b   1.000
_cell.length_c   1.000
_cell.angle_alpha   90.00
_cell.angle_beta   90.00
_cell.angle_gamma   90.00
#
_symmetry.space_group_name_H-M   'P 1'
#
loop_
_entity.id
_entity.type
_entity.pdbx_description
1 polymer ?
#
loop_
_entity_poly.entity_id
_entity_poly.type
_entity_poly.pdbx_seq_one_letter_code
_entity_poly.pdbx_strand_id
1 'polypeptide(L)'
;MQTSTRNNSSSLTRVLRVAGLLLLLLAFRATSAQAQTWMVSTDAYIKLGVMDKYGQLGTYTAKFIVTNDNGKQYILVKDIEKGQNGVDVMYPADPLNGDYFKSDNNEAARTTPGRYTWECQVAGKKVVGGRFQFPETGNEVTVVEKKGK
;
A
#
# COMPACT_ATOMS: atom_id res chain seq x y z
N MET A 1 51.64 -32.61 62.65
CA MET A 1 51.03 -33.49 61.63
C MET A 1 49.87 -32.70 61.01
N GLN A 2 50.05 -32.11 59.82
CA GLN A 2 49.00 -31.37 59.12
C GLN A 2 48.61 -32.17 57.87
N THR A 3 47.37 -32.65 57.83
CA THR A 3 46.78 -33.26 56.64
C THR A 3 45.92 -32.21 55.93
N SER A 4 46.45 -31.67 54.83
CA SER A 4 45.71 -30.76 53.95
C SER A 4 44.87 -31.58 52.98
N THR A 5 43.57 -31.69 53.24
CA THR A 5 42.62 -32.39 52.36
C THR A 5 42.18 -31.43 51.24
N ARG A 6 42.70 -31.66 50.03
CA ARG A 6 42.45 -30.84 48.84
C ARG A 6 41.02 -31.05 48.33
N ASN A 7 40.17 -30.03 48.50
CA ASN A 7 38.77 -30.02 48.09
C ASN A 7 38.62 -29.75 46.57
N ASN A 8 39.14 -30.66 45.73
CA ASN A 8 39.24 -30.48 44.27
C ASN A 8 38.00 -30.95 43.48
N SER A 9 37.01 -31.60 44.11
CA SER A 9 35.88 -32.21 43.40
C SER A 9 34.78 -31.21 43.02
N SER A 10 34.64 -30.11 43.76
CA SER A 10 33.57 -29.13 43.56
C SER A 10 33.81 -28.18 42.37
N SER A 11 35.08 -27.94 42.02
CA SER A 11 35.46 -27.09 40.88
C SER A 11 35.21 -27.79 39.55
N LEU A 12 35.53 -29.09 39.45
CA LEU A 12 35.38 -29.88 38.23
C LEU A 12 33.91 -29.97 37.78
N THR A 13 33.00 -30.22 38.72
CA THR A 13 31.55 -30.32 38.45
C THR A 13 30.95 -28.99 37.99
N ARG A 14 31.47 -27.86 38.47
CA ARG A 14 31.04 -26.52 38.00
C ARG A 14 31.50 -26.26 36.56
N VAL A 15 32.74 -26.62 36.23
CA VAL A 15 33.29 -26.47 34.87
C VAL A 15 32.48 -27.29 33.86
N LEU A 16 32.15 -28.54 34.19
CA LEU A 16 31.32 -29.40 33.33
C LEU A 16 29.91 -28.85 33.11
N ARG A 17 29.27 -28.26 34.14
CA ARG A 17 27.94 -27.64 34.00
C ARG A 17 27.97 -26.40 33.11
N VAL A 18 28.99 -25.55 33.26
CA VAL A 18 29.15 -24.34 32.44
C VAL A 18 29.46 -24.71 30.99
N ALA A 19 30.33 -25.70 30.77
CA ALA A 19 30.63 -26.20 29.43
C ALA A 19 29.39 -26.81 28.76
N GLY A 20 28.59 -27.58 29.52
CA GLY A 20 27.33 -28.14 29.04
C GLY A 20 26.30 -27.07 28.67
N LEU A 21 26.17 -26.02 29.49
CA LEU A 21 25.27 -24.90 29.22
C LEU A 21 25.71 -24.12 27.96
N LEU A 22 27.02 -23.88 27.81
CA LEU A 22 27.59 -23.23 26.64
C LEU A 22 27.35 -24.04 25.36
N LEU A 23 27.53 -25.36 25.43
CA LEU A 23 27.22 -26.27 24.32
C LEU A 23 25.73 -26.23 23.93
N LEU A 24 24.84 -26.19 24.92
CA LEU A 24 23.39 -26.03 24.70
C LEU A 24 23.06 -24.71 24.01
N LEU A 25 23.65 -23.60 24.47
CA LEU A 25 23.47 -22.28 23.84
C LEU A 25 24.02 -22.24 22.40
N LEU A 26 25.12 -22.95 22.14
CA LEU A 26 25.72 -23.06 20.81
C LEU A 26 24.90 -23.95 19.85
N ALA A 27 24.14 -24.91 20.37
CA ALA A 27 23.23 -25.75 19.58
C ALA A 27 21.93 -25.02 19.24
N PHE A 28 21.44 -24.13 20.11
CA PHE A 28 20.25 -23.29 19.88
C PHE A 28 20.61 -21.93 19.26
N ARG A 29 21.37 -21.91 18.16
CA ARG A 29 21.50 -20.68 17.39
C ARG A 29 20.16 -20.37 16.72
N ALA A 30 19.62 -19.18 16.98
CA ALA A 30 18.45 -18.70 16.28
C ALA A 30 18.76 -18.68 14.76
N THR A 31 18.10 -19.56 14.01
CA THR A 31 18.06 -19.46 12.56
C THR A 31 17.49 -18.10 12.22
N SER A 32 18.28 -17.27 11.54
CA SER A 32 17.82 -15.97 11.03
C SER A 32 16.60 -16.22 10.15
N ALA A 33 15.42 -15.79 10.60
CA ALA A 33 14.21 -15.84 9.80
C ALA A 33 14.45 -15.01 8.53
N GLN A 34 14.45 -15.66 7.37
CA GLN A 34 14.47 -14.98 6.08
C GLN A 34 13.04 -14.49 5.84
N ALA A 35 12.74 -13.24 6.22
CA ALA A 35 11.47 -12.63 5.89
C ALA A 35 11.39 -12.49 4.37
N GLN A 36 10.49 -13.22 3.74
CA GLN A 36 10.20 -13.07 2.32
C GLN A 36 9.50 -11.71 2.12
N THR A 37 10.27 -10.69 1.74
CA THR A 37 9.73 -9.37 1.40
C THR A 37 9.21 -9.42 -0.03
N TRP A 38 7.89 -9.50 -0.19
CA TRP A 38 7.29 -9.24 -1.49
C TRP A 38 7.42 -7.75 -1.81
N MET A 39 7.89 -7.42 -3.01
CA MET A 39 7.81 -6.06 -3.53
C MET A 39 6.33 -5.73 -3.77
N VAL A 40 5.78 -4.81 -2.96
CA VAL A 40 4.39 -4.35 -3.09
C VAL A 40 4.40 -3.05 -3.87
N SER A 41 3.68 -3.00 -4.99
CA SER A 41 3.47 -1.76 -5.76
C SER A 41 2.88 -0.70 -4.83
N THR A 42 3.61 0.39 -4.66
CA THR A 42 3.44 1.32 -3.53
C THR A 42 2.30 2.32 -3.74
N ASP A 43 1.87 2.53 -4.99
CA ASP A 43 0.88 3.56 -5.32
C ASP A 43 -0.49 2.96 -5.59
N ALA A 44 -1.43 3.17 -4.67
CA ALA A 44 -2.83 2.83 -4.86
C ALA A 44 -3.45 3.82 -5.87
N TYR A 45 -4.06 3.30 -6.92
CA TYR A 45 -4.79 4.06 -7.93
C TYR A 45 -6.21 3.56 -8.09
N ILE A 46 -7.11 4.45 -8.48
CA ILE A 46 -8.51 4.17 -8.76
C ILE A 46 -8.79 4.53 -10.22
N LYS A 47 -9.43 3.62 -10.95
CA LYS A 47 -9.87 3.87 -12.32
C LYS A 47 -11.30 4.42 -12.30
N LEU A 48 -11.50 5.58 -12.91
CA LEU A 48 -12.78 6.26 -13.03
C LEU A 48 -13.16 6.31 -14.51
N GLY A 49 -14.37 5.91 -14.86
CA GLY A 49 -14.76 5.78 -16.25
C GLY A 49 -16.11 6.40 -16.56
N VAL A 50 -16.25 6.91 -17.78
CA VAL A 50 -17.54 7.29 -18.37
C VAL A 50 -17.66 6.64 -19.74
N MET A 51 -18.84 6.11 -20.03
CA MET A 51 -19.14 5.47 -21.31
C MET A 51 -20.43 6.05 -21.88
N ASP A 52 -20.40 6.46 -23.15
CA ASP A 52 -21.59 6.67 -23.95
C ASP A 52 -22.14 5.31 -24.40
N LYS A 53 -23.10 4.81 -23.62
CA LYS A 53 -23.72 3.51 -23.86
C LYS A 53 -24.35 3.37 -25.25
N TYR A 54 -24.79 4.47 -25.86
CA TYR A 54 -25.51 4.45 -27.14
C TYR A 54 -24.69 4.98 -28.31
N GLY A 55 -23.51 5.54 -28.07
CA GLY A 55 -22.66 6.13 -29.10
C GLY A 55 -23.32 7.33 -29.81
N GLN A 56 -24.25 8.01 -29.14
CA GLN A 56 -25.07 9.09 -29.71
C GLN A 56 -24.53 10.49 -29.42
N LEU A 57 -23.61 10.64 -28.46
CA LEU A 57 -23.09 11.93 -28.04
C LEU A 57 -22.11 12.53 -29.06
N GLY A 58 -21.54 11.72 -29.95
CA GLY A 58 -20.55 12.17 -30.92
C GLY A 58 -19.25 12.57 -30.22
N THR A 59 -18.66 13.71 -30.59
CA THR A 59 -17.52 14.28 -29.88
C THR A 59 -18.02 15.03 -28.64
N TYR A 60 -17.48 14.74 -27.46
CA TYR A 60 -17.87 15.40 -26.22
C TYR A 60 -16.70 15.56 -25.25
N THR A 61 -16.83 16.51 -24.33
CA THR A 61 -15.86 16.74 -23.26
C THR A 61 -16.38 16.18 -21.95
N ALA A 62 -15.60 15.31 -21.31
CA ALA A 62 -15.85 14.78 -19.98
C ALA A 62 -15.00 15.50 -18.93
N LYS A 63 -15.66 16.08 -17.93
CA LYS A 63 -15.02 16.69 -16.76
C LYS A 63 -15.16 15.77 -15.56
N PHE A 64 -14.06 15.17 -15.14
CA PHE A 64 -13.97 14.38 -13.93
C PHE A 64 -13.62 15.29 -12.75
N ILE A 65 -14.36 15.13 -11.66
CA ILE A 65 -14.18 15.87 -10.41
C ILE A 65 -14.09 14.85 -9.30
N VAL A 66 -12.99 14.88 -8.55
CA VAL A 66 -12.78 14.07 -7.35
C VAL A 66 -12.72 15.01 -6.15
N THR A 67 -13.54 14.76 -5.15
CA THR A 67 -13.63 15.56 -3.94
C THR A 67 -13.17 14.72 -2.75
N ASN A 68 -12.21 15.22 -1.98
CA ASN A 68 -11.78 14.56 -0.75
C ASN A 68 -12.72 14.87 0.43
N ASP A 69 -12.46 14.24 1.56
CA ASP A 69 -13.18 14.43 2.82
C ASP A 69 -13.21 15.87 3.32
N ASN A 70 -12.14 16.62 3.08
CA ASN A 70 -12.00 18.04 3.41
C ASN A 70 -12.69 18.97 2.41
N GLY A 71 -13.40 18.43 1.40
CA GLY A 71 -14.11 19.20 0.37
C GLY A 71 -13.21 19.76 -0.74
N LYS A 72 -11.91 19.49 -0.72
CA LYS A 72 -10.98 19.89 -1.78
C LYS A 72 -11.24 19.08 -3.04
N GLN A 73 -11.35 19.79 -4.17
CA GLN A 73 -11.62 19.21 -5.47
C GLN A 73 -10.34 19.07 -6.29
N TYR A 74 -10.29 18.00 -7.08
CA TYR A 74 -9.29 17.77 -8.09
C TYR A 74 -10.01 17.44 -9.40
N ILE A 75 -9.62 18.13 -10.47
CA ILE A 75 -10.33 18.14 -11.73
C ILE A 75 -9.41 17.61 -12.82
N LEU A 76 -9.97 16.78 -13.71
CA LEU A 76 -9.36 16.35 -14.95
C LEU A 76 -10.40 16.47 -16.07
N VAL A 77 -10.02 17.08 -17.19
CA VAL A 77 -10.86 17.23 -18.37
C VAL A 77 -10.30 16.38 -19.50
N LYS A 78 -11.16 15.64 -20.18
CA LYS A 78 -10.81 14.81 -21.34
C LYS A 78 -11.76 15.11 -22.48
N ASP A 79 -11.20 15.28 -23.66
CA ASP A 79 -11.96 15.32 -24.91
C ASP A 79 -12.06 13.90 -25.48
N ILE A 80 -13.28 13.51 -25.85
CA ILE A 80 -13.61 12.19 -26.38
C ILE A 80 -14.06 12.40 -27.82
N GLU A 81 -13.30 11.85 -28.74
CA GLU A 81 -13.58 11.96 -30.17
C GLU A 81 -14.73 11.04 -30.60
N LYS A 82 -15.45 11.45 -31.65
CA LYS A 82 -16.49 10.63 -32.27
C LYS A 82 -15.93 9.25 -32.65
N GLY A 83 -16.59 8.19 -32.17
CA GLY A 83 -16.17 6.80 -32.37
C GLY A 83 -15.45 6.19 -31.16
N GLN A 84 -15.05 7.00 -30.18
CA GLN A 84 -14.67 6.53 -28.86
C GLN A 84 -15.92 6.44 -27.97
N ASN A 85 -16.23 5.24 -27.50
CA ASN A 85 -17.45 4.99 -26.70
C ASN A 85 -17.33 5.44 -25.25
N GLY A 86 -16.18 5.97 -24.82
CA GLY A 86 -15.93 6.33 -23.44
C GLY A 86 -14.45 6.53 -23.15
N VAL A 87 -14.16 6.92 -21.91
CA VAL A 87 -12.80 7.10 -21.41
C VAL A 87 -12.69 6.66 -19.96
N ASP A 88 -11.59 5.97 -19.65
CA ASP A 88 -11.14 5.69 -18.30
C ASP A 88 -9.99 6.63 -17.94
N VAL A 89 -10.00 7.15 -16.71
CA VAL A 89 -8.93 7.97 -16.14
C VAL A 89 -8.46 7.38 -14.81
N MET A 90 -7.21 7.64 -14.45
CA MET A 90 -6.61 7.14 -13.20
C MET A 90 -6.53 8.27 -12.16
N TYR A 91 -6.91 7.95 -10.92
CA TYR A 91 -6.81 8.85 -9.77
C TYR A 91 -6.03 8.22 -8.61
N PRO A 92 -5.02 8.90 -8.06
CA PRO A 92 -4.29 9.99 -8.71
C PRO A 92 -3.51 9.45 -9.92
N ALA A 93 -3.29 10.30 -10.93
CA ALA A 93 -2.40 10.01 -12.05
C ALA A 93 -1.06 10.73 -11.83
N ASP A 94 0.04 10.09 -12.23
CA ASP A 94 1.37 10.68 -12.22
C ASP A 94 1.43 11.85 -13.22
N PRO A 95 1.77 13.08 -12.78
CA PRO A 95 1.94 14.23 -13.67
C PRO A 95 2.95 14.04 -14.80
N LEU A 96 3.90 13.11 -14.66
CA LEU A 96 4.90 12.82 -15.69
C LEU A 96 4.33 11.96 -16.83
N ASN A 97 3.20 11.28 -16.62
CA ASN A 97 2.65 10.29 -17.55
C ASN A 97 1.43 10.80 -18.34
N GLY A 98 1.28 12.12 -18.48
CA GLY A 98 0.23 12.74 -19.28
C GLY A 98 -0.76 13.56 -18.46
N ASP A 99 -2.04 13.49 -18.82
CA ASP A 99 -3.06 14.28 -18.12
C ASP A 99 -3.33 13.75 -16.72
N TYR A 100 -3.34 14.67 -15.75
CA TYR A 100 -3.49 14.37 -14.34
C TYR A 100 -4.51 15.29 -13.68
N PHE A 101 -5.02 14.84 -12.54
CA PHE A 101 -5.98 15.59 -11.72
C PHE A 101 -5.29 16.75 -11.00
N LYS A 102 -5.86 17.96 -11.12
CA LYS A 102 -5.32 19.19 -10.53
C LYS A 102 -6.34 19.88 -9.64
N SER A 103 -5.89 20.46 -8.53
CA SER A 103 -6.72 21.36 -7.72
C SER A 103 -6.84 22.73 -8.37
N ASP A 104 -7.70 23.59 -7.81
CA ASP A 104 -7.83 25.00 -8.23
C ASP A 104 -6.51 25.78 -8.12
N ASN A 105 -5.62 25.36 -7.22
CA ASN A 105 -4.27 25.93 -7.05
C ASN A 105 -3.23 25.27 -7.99
N ASN A 106 -3.67 24.48 -8.97
CA ASN A 106 -2.81 23.77 -9.92
C ASN A 106 -1.91 22.69 -9.27
N GLU A 107 -2.28 22.22 -8.07
CA GLU A 107 -1.56 21.15 -7.38
C GLU A 107 -2.00 19.78 -7.90
N ALA A 108 -1.03 18.90 -8.19
CA ALA A 108 -1.33 17.52 -8.57
C ALA A 108 -2.01 16.77 -7.42
N ALA A 109 -3.04 15.98 -7.75
CA ALA A 109 -3.64 15.04 -6.82
C ALA A 109 -2.61 14.02 -6.30
N ARG A 110 -2.76 13.63 -5.04
CA ARG A 110 -1.91 12.63 -4.38
C ARG A 110 -2.78 11.63 -3.64
N THR A 111 -2.24 10.43 -3.42
CA THR A 111 -2.91 9.39 -2.64
C THR A 111 -2.80 9.77 -1.17
N THR A 112 -3.84 10.41 -0.62
CA THR A 112 -3.97 10.63 0.82
C THR A 112 -5.04 9.70 1.39
N PRO A 113 -4.84 9.08 2.57
CA PRO A 113 -5.88 8.33 3.24
C PRO A 113 -7.16 9.15 3.42
N GLY A 114 -8.30 8.48 3.36
CA GLY A 114 -9.59 9.14 3.57
C GLY A 114 -10.65 8.74 2.54
N ARG A 115 -11.83 9.33 2.69
CA ARG A 115 -13.00 9.06 1.84
C ARG A 115 -13.07 10.09 0.72
N TYR A 116 -13.46 9.62 -0.46
CA TYR A 116 -13.58 10.43 -1.66
C TYR A 116 -14.94 10.22 -2.31
N THR A 117 -15.46 11.29 -2.90
CA THR A 117 -16.54 11.23 -3.87
C THR A 117 -15.99 11.62 -5.23
N TRP A 118 -16.60 11.11 -6.29
CA TRP A 118 -16.26 11.55 -7.63
C TRP A 118 -17.51 11.66 -8.49
N GLU A 119 -17.40 12.49 -9.52
CA GLU A 119 -18.39 12.58 -10.57
C GLU A 119 -17.75 12.93 -11.91
N CYS A 120 -18.40 12.52 -12.98
CA CYS A 120 -18.12 12.99 -14.32
C CYS A 120 -19.29 13.84 -14.80
N GLN A 121 -18.96 14.99 -15.36
CA GLN A 121 -19.90 15.91 -15.99
C GLN A 121 -19.66 15.95 -17.50
N VAL A 122 -20.74 15.90 -18.28
CA VAL A 122 -20.72 16.14 -19.73
C VAL A 122 -21.70 17.27 -20.00
N ALA A 123 -21.25 18.30 -20.75
CA ALA A 123 -22.02 19.53 -20.97
C ALA A 123 -22.54 20.18 -19.65
N GLY A 124 -21.73 20.13 -18.59
CA GLY A 124 -22.06 20.69 -17.27
C GLY A 124 -23.09 19.88 -16.45
N LYS A 125 -23.59 18.75 -16.97
CA LYS A 125 -24.51 17.86 -16.26
C LYS A 125 -23.77 16.64 -15.74
N LYS A 126 -24.03 16.26 -14.49
CA LYS A 126 -23.54 15.01 -13.92
C LYS A 126 -24.15 13.81 -14.66
N VAL A 127 -23.29 12.94 -15.19
CA VAL A 127 -23.70 11.73 -15.94
C VAL A 127 -23.33 10.43 -15.20
N VAL A 128 -22.28 10.44 -14.40
CA VAL A 128 -21.88 9.30 -13.56
C VAL A 128 -21.16 9.81 -12.31
N GLY A 129 -21.09 9.00 -11.27
CA GLY A 129 -20.28 9.28 -10.10
C GLY A 129 -20.27 8.11 -9.12
N GLY A 130 -19.47 8.23 -8.08
CA GLY A 130 -19.29 7.18 -7.09
C GLY A 130 -18.51 7.66 -5.87
N ARG A 131 -18.08 6.69 -5.08
CA ARG A 131 -17.31 6.90 -3.86
C ARG A 131 -16.22 5.85 -3.77
N PHE A 132 -15.08 6.21 -3.19
CA PHE A 132 -14.00 5.29 -2.87
C PHE A 132 -13.26 5.77 -1.62
N GLN A 133 -12.39 4.92 -1.08
CA GLN A 133 -11.61 5.24 0.11
C GLN A 133 -10.20 4.70 -0.07
N PHE A 134 -9.21 5.51 0.34
CA PHE A 134 -7.85 5.03 0.56
C PHE A 134 -7.67 4.69 2.05
N PRO A 135 -7.13 3.51 2.38
CA PRO A 135 -6.92 3.09 3.77
C PRO A 135 -5.84 3.93 4.46
N GLU A 136 -5.95 4.07 5.79
CA GLU A 136 -4.94 4.76 6.63
C GLU A 136 -3.69 3.92 6.85
N THR A 137 -3.83 2.59 6.86
CA THR A 137 -2.71 1.65 6.96
C THR A 137 -2.31 1.19 5.56
N GLY A 138 -1.08 1.49 5.15
CA GLY A 138 -0.46 0.82 4.02
C GLY A 138 -0.26 -0.65 4.37
N ASN A 139 -0.97 -1.55 3.68
CA ASN A 139 -0.88 -3.02 3.73
C ASN A 139 -0.09 -3.58 4.92
N GLU A 140 -0.75 -3.80 6.06
CA GLU A 140 -0.15 -4.50 7.19
C GLU A 140 0.03 -5.99 6.82
N VAL A 141 1.28 -6.39 6.56
CA VAL A 141 1.64 -7.77 6.25
C VAL A 141 1.80 -8.54 7.55
N THR A 142 0.76 -9.25 7.98
CA THR A 142 0.88 -10.20 9.09
C THR A 142 1.50 -11.49 8.57
N VAL A 143 2.79 -11.72 8.87
CA VAL A 143 3.48 -12.98 8.57
C VAL A 143 2.92 -14.06 9.49
N VAL A 144 2.13 -14.98 8.95
CA VAL A 144 1.69 -16.19 9.67
C VAL A 144 2.70 -17.30 9.35
N GLU A 145 3.63 -17.55 10.27
CA GLU A 145 4.47 -18.75 10.19
C GLU A 145 3.58 -19.99 10.37
N LYS A 146 3.42 -20.77 9.30
CA LYS A 146 2.83 -22.10 9.37
C LYS A 146 3.83 -23.00 10.09
N LYS A 147 3.63 -23.22 11.40
CA LYS A 147 4.38 -24.25 12.14
C LYS A 147 4.17 -25.60 11.44
N GLY A 148 5.26 -26.12 10.88
CA GLY A 148 5.35 -27.45 10.32
C GLY A 148 5.04 -28.50 11.39
N LYS A 149 4.40 -29.58 10.92
CA LYS A 149 3.87 -30.70 11.69
C LYS A 149 4.96 -31.51 12.37
#